data_AF-A0A087URK6-F1
#
_entry.id   AF-A0A087URK6-F1
#
_cell.length_a   1.000
_cell.length_b   1.000
_cell.length_c   1.000
_cell.angle_alpha   90.00
_cell.angle_beta   90.00
_cell.angle_gamma   90.00
#
_symmetry.space_group_name_H-M   'P 1'
#
loop_
_entity.id
_entity.type
_entity.pdbx_description
1 polymer ?
#
loop_
_entity_poly.entity_id
_entity_poly.type
_entity_poly.pdbx_seq_one_letter_code
_entity_poly.pdbx_strand_id
1 'polypeptide(L)'
;IYSCELENVPDFGGFREWLHSFELYRGKRTGDELEDQNRIVGIFKGSLKVYKNPLPKDVHDPYLPITDPQGGLFQGLPSNEPIHVLVRVYIVKATDLHPADLNGKADPYIVINLGSKK
;
A
#
# COMPACT_ATOMS: atom_id res chain seq x y z
N ILE A 1 -5.44 18.79 -9.31
CA ILE A 1 -4.90 17.66 -10.11
C ILE A 1 -3.41 17.62 -9.82
N TYR A 2 -2.87 16.51 -9.31
CA TYR A 2 -1.46 16.39 -8.95
C TYR A 2 -0.61 16.02 -10.17
N SER A 3 0.63 16.49 -10.22
CA SER A 3 1.57 16.27 -11.33
C SER A 3 2.39 14.98 -11.20
N CYS A 4 2.26 14.28 -10.08
CA CYS A 4 2.92 13.03 -9.77
C CYS A 4 1.95 12.07 -9.06
N GLU A 5 2.41 10.84 -8.82
CA GLU A 5 1.69 9.86 -8.01
C GLU A 5 1.40 10.41 -6.60
N LEU A 6 0.25 10.07 -6.02
CA LEU A 6 -0.25 10.70 -4.80
C LEU A 6 0.62 10.36 -3.58
N GLU A 7 1.20 9.16 -3.53
CA GLU A 7 2.19 8.77 -2.53
C GLU A 7 3.43 9.68 -2.53
N ASN A 8 3.76 10.31 -3.66
CA ASN A 8 4.90 11.21 -3.77
C ASN A 8 4.55 12.66 -3.39
N VAL A 9 3.30 12.95 -3.06
CA VAL A 9 2.86 14.26 -2.56
C VAL A 9 3.13 14.31 -1.05
N PRO A 10 3.93 15.26 -0.55
CA PRO A 10 4.32 15.33 0.87
C PRO A 10 3.15 15.34 1.85
N ASP A 11 2.04 16.01 1.49
CA ASP A 11 0.83 16.12 2.31
C ASP A 11 0.15 14.77 2.60
N PHE A 12 0.42 13.75 1.79
CA PHE A 12 -0.11 12.39 1.97
C PHE A 12 0.88 11.42 2.64
N GLY A 13 2.05 11.92 3.08
CA GLY A 13 2.98 11.16 3.92
C GLY A 13 3.46 9.82 3.33
N GLY A 14 3.52 9.68 2.01
CA GLY A 14 3.88 8.41 1.38
C GLY A 14 2.85 7.29 1.51
N PHE A 15 1.62 7.62 1.96
CA PHE A 15 0.65 6.65 2.45
C PHE A 15 1.21 5.72 3.55
N ARG A 16 2.25 6.17 4.28
CA ARG A 16 2.94 5.43 5.33
C ARG A 16 2.54 5.94 6.70
N GLU A 17 1.28 5.72 7.08
CA GLU A 17 0.86 6.20 8.40
C GLU A 17 1.08 5.16 9.51
N TRP A 18 0.77 3.86 9.33
CA TRP A 18 0.80 2.90 10.49
C TRP A 18 1.46 1.53 10.24
N LEU A 19 1.52 1.07 8.99
CA LEU A 19 2.08 -0.24 8.63
C LEU A 19 3.29 -0.05 7.73
N HIS A 20 4.38 -0.76 8.06
CA HIS A 20 5.54 -0.90 7.21
C HIS A 20 5.35 -2.07 6.25
N SER A 21 5.84 -1.91 5.03
CA SER A 21 5.91 -2.99 4.04
C SER A 21 7.24 -3.73 4.22
N PHE A 22 7.16 -5.05 4.36
CA PHE A 22 8.29 -5.95 4.44
C PHE A 22 8.20 -6.94 3.29
N GLU A 23 9.25 -7.05 2.50
CA GLU A 23 9.33 -8.04 1.43
C GLU A 23 9.53 -9.43 2.02
N LEU A 24 8.73 -10.39 1.56
CA LEU A 24 8.86 -11.80 1.92
C LEU A 24 9.63 -12.51 0.81
N TYR A 25 10.79 -13.06 1.17
CA TYR A 25 11.67 -13.77 0.25
C TYR A 25 11.44 -15.29 0.36
N ARG A 26 11.42 -15.98 -0.79
CA ARG A 26 11.41 -17.44 -0.82
C ARG A 26 12.80 -17.98 -0.54
N GLY A 27 12.90 -18.83 0.49
CA GLY A 27 14.15 -19.50 0.85
C GLY A 27 15.04 -18.65 1.76
N LYS A 28 16.33 -18.99 1.81
CA LYS A 28 17.32 -18.25 2.62
C LYS A 28 17.93 -17.12 1.79
N ARG A 29 18.22 -16.00 2.45
CA ARG A 29 18.94 -14.86 1.86
C ARG A 29 20.31 -15.33 1.38
N THR A 30 20.68 -15.03 0.13
CA THR A 30 21.97 -15.47 -0.43
C THR A 30 23.08 -14.45 -0.17
N GLY A 31 22.72 -13.20 0.09
CA GLY A 31 23.67 -12.10 0.22
C GLY A 31 23.98 -11.43 -1.12
N ASP A 32 23.37 -11.88 -2.21
CA ASP A 32 23.33 -11.19 -3.50
C ASP A 32 21.98 -10.46 -3.63
N GLU A 33 22.01 -9.13 -3.66
CA GLU A 33 20.81 -8.30 -3.68
C GLU A 33 19.96 -8.53 -4.93
N LEU A 34 20.57 -8.78 -6.10
CA LEU A 34 19.86 -8.96 -7.36
C LEU A 34 19.15 -10.32 -7.38
N GLU A 35 19.81 -11.35 -6.87
CA GLU A 35 19.21 -12.68 -6.75
C GLU A 35 18.06 -12.68 -5.72
N ASP A 36 18.27 -12.03 -4.56
CA ASP A 36 17.27 -11.96 -3.50
C ASP A 36 16.02 -11.16 -3.98
N GLN A 37 16.18 -10.09 -4.74
CA GLN A 37 15.04 -9.36 -5.35
C GLN A 37 14.15 -10.25 -6.22
N ASN A 38 14.74 -11.16 -7.00
CA ASN A 38 13.99 -12.11 -7.83
C ASN A 38 13.23 -13.17 -7.01
N ARG A 39 13.47 -13.27 -5.70
CA ARG A 39 12.84 -14.23 -4.79
C ARG A 39 11.72 -13.63 -3.97
N ILE A 40 11.36 -12.37 -4.18
CA ILE A 40 10.22 -11.74 -3.52
C ILE A 40 8.94 -12.49 -3.94
N VAL A 41 8.22 -13.05 -2.97
CA VAL A 41 6.98 -13.80 -3.16
C VAL A 41 5.76 -13.10 -2.58
N GLY A 42 5.96 -11.98 -1.90
CA GLY A 42 4.88 -11.19 -1.34
C GLY A 42 5.38 -10.03 -0.51
N ILE A 43 4.44 -9.23 -0.04
CA ILE A 43 4.68 -8.10 0.86
C ILE A 43 3.83 -8.32 2.10
N PHE A 44 4.48 -8.40 3.26
CA PHE A 44 3.83 -8.33 4.55
C PHE A 44 3.71 -6.87 4.97
N LYS A 45 2.49 -6.40 5.27
CA LYS A 45 2.27 -5.09 5.86
C LYS A 45 2.00 -5.24 7.35
N GLY A 46 2.88 -4.69 8.19
CA GLY A 46 2.83 -4.87 9.64
C GLY A 46 3.60 -3.78 10.39
N SER A 47 3.50 -3.80 11.71
CA SER A 47 4.36 -3.00 12.59
C SER A 47 4.83 -3.88 13.74
N LEU A 48 6.13 -3.86 14.02
CA LEU A 48 6.76 -4.64 15.08
C LEU A 48 7.57 -3.70 15.96
N LYS A 49 7.32 -3.74 17.27
CA LYS A 49 8.12 -3.04 18.27
C LYS A 49 8.63 -4.04 19.30
N VAL A 50 9.93 -3.97 19.60
CA VAL A 50 10.59 -4.83 20.60
C VAL A 50 11.03 -3.96 21.76
N TYR A 51 10.59 -4.33 22.97
CA TYR A 51 10.93 -3.60 24.20
C TYR A 51 11.77 -4.48 25.13
N LYS A 52 12.63 -3.83 25.92
CA LYS A 52 13.36 -4.48 27.01
C LYS A 52 12.42 -4.77 28.18
N ASN A 53 12.51 -5.95 28.78
CA ASN A 53 11.79 -6.32 30.00
C ASN A 53 12.77 -6.42 31.18
N PRO A 54 12.57 -5.68 32.30
CA PRO A 54 11.49 -4.72 32.56
C PRO A 54 11.62 -3.45 31.72
N LEU A 55 10.50 -2.78 31.47
CA LEU A 55 10.52 -1.54 30.71
C LEU A 55 11.35 -0.46 31.43
N PRO A 56 12.25 0.22 30.71
CA PRO A 56 12.91 1.39 31.25
C PRO A 56 11.89 2.49 31.56
N LYS A 57 12.08 3.19 32.68
CA LYS A 57 11.13 4.20 33.20
C LYS A 57 11.03 5.46 32.33
N ASP A 58 12.01 5.65 31.47
CA ASP A 58 12.15 6.74 30.50
C ASP A 58 11.46 6.45 29.15
N VAL A 59 10.97 5.22 28.94
CA VAL A 59 10.21 4.88 27.72
C VAL A 59 8.78 5.39 27.85
N HIS A 60 8.52 6.56 27.28
CA HIS A 60 7.19 7.05 26.97
C HIS A 60 6.85 6.71 25.51
N ASP A 61 6.35 5.49 25.28
CA ASP A 61 5.75 5.14 24.00
C ASP A 61 4.22 5.10 24.18
N PRO A 62 3.45 6.00 23.53
CA PRO A 62 2.00 6.06 23.67
C PRO A 62 1.28 4.81 23.15
N TYR A 63 2.01 3.91 22.49
CA TYR A 63 1.51 2.66 21.93
C TYR A 63 1.89 1.42 22.75
N LEU A 64 2.42 1.60 23.96
CA LEU A 64 2.76 0.49 24.87
C LEU A 64 1.51 -0.09 25.56
N PRO A 65 1.25 -1.41 25.45
CA PRO A 65 0.03 -2.05 25.96
C PRO A 65 -0.02 -2.23 27.49
N ILE A 66 0.91 -1.65 28.25
CA ILE A 66 1.18 -2.08 29.64
C ILE A 66 0.35 -1.34 30.68
N THR A 67 -0.42 -0.32 30.30
CA THR A 67 -1.30 0.41 31.24
C THR A 67 -2.79 0.37 30.91
N ASP A 68 -3.21 -0.11 29.75
CA ASP A 68 -4.64 -0.21 29.41
C ASP A 68 -4.94 -1.43 28.51
N PRO A 69 -5.76 -2.40 28.98
CA PRO A 69 -6.29 -3.49 28.15
C PRO A 69 -7.08 -3.01 26.93
N GLN A 70 -7.58 -1.77 26.95
CA GLN A 70 -8.27 -1.12 25.84
C GLN A 70 -7.31 -0.33 24.93
N GLY A 71 -6.04 -0.13 25.32
CA GLY A 71 -5.13 0.85 24.71
C GLY A 71 -3.72 0.39 24.36
N GLY A 72 -3.62 -0.75 23.66
CA GLY A 72 -2.36 -1.22 23.09
C GLY A 72 -1.96 -0.57 21.75
N LEU A 73 -0.86 -1.07 21.18
CA LEU A 73 -0.25 -0.68 19.89
C LEU A 73 -1.23 -0.58 18.70
N PHE A 74 -2.38 -1.23 18.84
CA PHE A 74 -3.40 -1.37 17.81
C PHE A 74 -4.70 -0.62 18.12
N GLN A 75 -4.76 0.14 19.20
CA GLN A 75 -5.90 1.03 19.49
C GLN A 75 -5.87 2.18 18.47
N GLY A 76 -6.73 2.10 17.46
CA GLY A 76 -6.72 2.98 16.29
C GLY A 76 -6.45 2.27 14.97
N LEU A 77 -6.16 0.95 14.97
CA LEU A 77 -6.26 0.18 13.73
C LEU A 77 -7.72 0.24 13.24
N PRO A 78 -7.95 0.58 11.97
CA PRO A 78 -9.27 0.46 11.39
C PRO A 78 -9.68 -1.01 11.45
N SER A 79 -10.98 -1.24 11.60
CA SER A 79 -11.54 -2.58 11.49
C SER A 79 -11.06 -3.23 10.18
N ASN A 80 -10.59 -4.48 10.25
CA ASN A 80 -10.27 -5.26 9.06
C ASN A 80 -11.55 -5.81 8.38
N GLU A 81 -12.72 -5.36 8.81
CA GLU A 81 -13.99 -5.64 8.15
C GLU A 81 -14.02 -4.99 6.77
N PRO A 82 -14.68 -5.63 5.79
CA PRO A 82 -14.92 -5.01 4.50
C PRO A 82 -15.63 -3.67 4.64
N ILE A 83 -15.01 -2.59 4.14
CA ILE A 83 -15.63 -1.26 4.08
C ILE A 83 -16.10 -0.94 2.66
N HIS A 84 -17.19 -0.18 2.56
CA HIS A 84 -17.59 0.40 1.28
C HIS A 84 -16.64 1.53 0.91
N VAL A 85 -15.97 1.42 -0.24
CA VAL A 85 -15.07 2.44 -0.76
C VAL A 85 -15.65 3.08 -2.01
N LEU A 86 -15.43 4.39 -2.18
CA LEU A 86 -15.71 5.09 -3.42
C LEU A 86 -14.41 5.20 -4.23
N VAL A 87 -14.33 4.47 -5.34
CA VAL A 87 -13.20 4.57 -6.27
C VAL A 87 -13.53 5.61 -7.35
N ARG A 88 -12.69 6.65 -7.48
CA ARG A 88 -12.81 7.67 -8.54
C ARG A 88 -11.72 7.47 -9.59
N VAL A 89 -12.12 7.11 -10.80
CA VAL A 89 -11.22 6.96 -11.96
C VAL A 89 -11.36 8.20 -12.84
N TYR A 90 -10.25 8.91 -13.06
CA TYR A 90 -10.20 10.07 -13.96
C TYR A 90 -9.54 9.68 -15.27
N ILE A 91 -10.32 9.55 -16.34
CA ILE A 91 -9.78 9.39 -17.69
C ILE A 91 -9.62 10.79 -18.29
N VAL A 92 -8.37 11.18 -18.52
CA VAL A 92 -8.03 12.54 -18.98
C VAL A 92 -7.98 12.62 -20.50
N LYS A 93 -7.21 11.75 -21.16
CA LYS A 93 -7.08 11.68 -22.62
C LYS A 93 -6.49 10.34 -23.07
N ALA A 94 -6.70 9.99 -24.33
CA ALA A 94 -5.94 8.98 -25.06
C ALA A 94 -5.19 9.67 -26.21
N THR A 95 -3.97 9.24 -26.49
CA THR A 95 -3.12 9.79 -27.57
C THR A 95 -2.62 8.65 -28.45
N ASP A 96 -2.28 8.96 -29.71
CA ASP A 96 -1.64 8.03 -30.66
C ASP A 96 -2.40 6.70 -30.85
N LEU A 97 -3.74 6.77 -30.83
CA LEU A 97 -4.58 5.61 -31.10
C LEU A 97 -4.42 5.16 -32.55
N HIS A 98 -4.23 3.86 -32.75
CA HIS A 98 -4.12 3.29 -34.08
C HIS A 98 -5.44 3.46 -34.83
N PRO A 99 -5.39 3.89 -36.11
CA PRO A 99 -6.56 3.91 -36.97
C PRO A 99 -7.21 2.53 -37.03
N ALA A 100 -8.53 2.50 -36.87
CA ALA A 100 -9.34 1.29 -36.95
C ALA A 100 -10.19 1.22 -38.23
N ASP A 101 -10.22 2.30 -39.02
CA ASP A 101 -10.95 2.37 -40.28
C ASP A 101 -10.06 2.76 -41.48
N LEU A 102 -10.62 2.58 -42.68
CA LEU A 102 -9.98 2.91 -43.96
C LEU A 102 -9.71 4.42 -44.14
N ASN A 103 -10.31 5.27 -43.30
CA ASN A 103 -10.15 6.73 -43.35
C ASN A 103 -9.06 7.24 -42.40
N GLY A 104 -8.34 6.35 -41.71
CA GLY A 104 -7.31 6.75 -40.76
C GLY A 104 -7.86 7.20 -39.41
N LYS A 105 -9.13 6.93 -39.10
CA LYS A 105 -9.79 7.33 -37.85
C LYS A 105 -9.97 6.14 -36.91
N ALA A 106 -10.24 6.46 -35.65
CA ALA A 106 -10.66 5.52 -34.64
C ALA A 106 -11.82 6.14 -33.84
N ASP A 107 -12.82 5.31 -33.51
CA ASP A 107 -13.93 5.67 -32.61
C ASP A 107 -13.76 4.95 -31.26
N PRO A 108 -12.79 5.37 -30.43
CA PRO A 108 -12.48 4.67 -29.18
C PRO A 108 -13.60 4.85 -28.15
N TYR A 109 -13.77 3.83 -27.32
CA TYR A 109 -14.57 3.89 -26.11
C TYR A 109 -13.80 3.24 -24.95
N ILE A 110 -14.22 3.52 -23.73
CA ILE A 110 -13.56 3.05 -22.53
C ILE A 110 -14.45 2.02 -21.84
N VAL A 111 -13.85 0.90 -21.46
CA VAL A 111 -14.49 -0.11 -20.62
C VAL A 111 -13.75 -0.14 -19.29
N ILE A 112 -14.46 0.17 -18.21
CA ILE A 112 -13.95 0.05 -16.84
C ILE A 112 -14.59 -1.17 -16.21
N ASN A 113 -13.77 -2.11 -15.72
CA ASN A 113 -14.25 -3.25 -14.95
C ASN A 113 -13.73 -3.12 -13.52
N LEU A 114 -14.61 -3.24 -12.53
CA LEU A 114 -14.26 -3.26 -11.11
C LEU A 114 -14.63 -4.62 -10.53
N GLY A 115 -13.61 -5.38 -10.10
CA GLY A 115 -13.80 -6.76 -9.66
C GLY A 115 -14.11 -7.74 -10.80
N SER A 116 -14.30 -9.00 -10.46
CA SER A 116 -14.75 -10.00 -11.41
C SER A 116 -16.25 -9.84 -11.68
N LYS A 117 -16.61 -9.61 -12.95
CA LYS A 117 -17.95 -10.01 -13.42
C LYS A 117 -18.11 -11.49 -13.08
N LYS A 118 -19.04 -11.81 -12.18
CA LYS A 118 -19.62 -13.14 -12.11
C LYS A 118 -20.86 -13.16 -12.98
#